data_AF-A0A7W0WGC1-F1
#
_entry.id   AF-A0A7W0WGC1-F1
#
_cell.length_a   1.000
_cell.length_b   1.000
_cell.length_c   1.000
_cell.angle_alpha   90.00
_cell.angle_beta   90.00
_cell.angle_gamma   90.00
#
_symmetry.space_group_name_H-M   'P 1'
#
loop_
_entity.id
_entity.type
_entity.pdbx_description
1 polymer ?
#
loop_
_entity_poly.entity_id
_entity_poly.type
_entity_poly.pdbx_seq_one_letter_code
_entity_poly.pdbx_strand_id
1 'polypeptide(L)'
;MDLATIAQTVSAIGTVLLAALFGYQVTVFKKQVAVNRGTLDEMREGRTAHERPQVVVTAEYRHGTVVEVVIANIGRGDAKNVTFEFSAPMESSVSFRRDSEVVPLSELPHFRDGMNYLAPGAEIATVWDHHANLVPLLREMGLQEGITVTSRYESLTGESYETLWTINPLLIPGGLYAPQQMGATD
;
A
#
# COMPACT_ATOMS: atom_id res chain seq x y z
N MET A 1 21.75 -69.02 42.42
CA MET A 1 21.40 -67.62 42.13
C MET A 1 20.01 -67.40 42.69
N ASP A 2 19.83 -66.46 43.61
CA ASP A 2 18.57 -66.33 44.36
C ASP A 2 17.51 -65.59 43.55
N LEU A 3 16.24 -65.97 43.70
CA LEU A 3 15.13 -65.45 42.89
C LEU A 3 14.99 -63.92 43.05
N ALA A 4 15.29 -63.43 44.25
CA ALA A 4 15.31 -62.02 44.59
C ALA A 4 16.38 -61.22 43.82
N THR A 5 17.56 -61.80 43.60
CA THR A 5 18.66 -61.16 42.86
C THR A 5 18.30 -61.02 41.37
N ILE A 6 17.62 -62.04 40.81
CA ILE A 6 17.14 -62.02 39.42
C ILE A 6 16.06 -60.93 39.25
N ALA A 7 15.11 -60.85 40.18
CA ALA A 7 14.04 -59.85 40.15
C ALA A 7 14.55 -58.41 40.25
N GLN A 8 15.51 -58.12 41.14
CA GLN A 8 16.14 -56.80 41.25
C GLN A 8 16.90 -56.41 39.98
N THR A 9 17.63 -57.35 39.37
CA THR A 9 18.39 -57.09 38.14
C THR A 9 17.45 -56.75 36.99
N VAL A 10 16.35 -57.49 36.84
CA VAL A 10 15.33 -57.22 35.80
C VAL A 10 14.64 -55.87 36.04
N SER A 11 14.31 -55.54 37.29
CA SER A 11 13.69 -54.25 37.63
C SER A 11 14.62 -53.06 37.33
N ALA A 12 15.89 -53.15 37.72
CA ALA A 12 16.88 -52.10 37.47
C ALA A 12 17.10 -51.87 35.96
N ILE A 13 17.18 -52.94 35.16
CA ILE A 13 17.26 -52.83 33.70
C ILE A 13 16.01 -52.15 33.13
N GLY A 14 14.82 -52.51 33.63
CA GLY A 14 13.56 -51.88 33.23
C GLY A 14 13.51 -50.39 33.53
N THR A 15 13.99 -49.95 34.70
CA THR A 15 14.04 -48.54 35.08
C THR A 15 14.99 -47.73 34.21
N VAL A 16 16.17 -48.28 33.88
CA VAL A 16 17.14 -47.62 33.00
C VAL A 16 16.58 -47.47 31.58
N LEU A 17 15.89 -48.49 31.06
CA LEU A 17 15.24 -48.43 29.75
C LEU A 17 14.11 -47.40 29.72
N LEU A 18 13.28 -47.34 30.76
CA LEU A 18 12.23 -46.33 30.91
C LEU A 18 12.80 -44.92 30.97
N ALA A 19 13.86 -44.70 31.73
CA ALA A 19 14.54 -43.41 31.82
C ALA A 19 15.14 -42.98 30.47
N ALA A 20 15.72 -43.92 29.72
CA ALA A 20 16.25 -43.66 28.38
C ALA A 20 15.13 -43.28 27.39
N LEU A 21 14.01 -43.99 27.42
CA LEU A 21 12.82 -43.66 26.61
C LEU A 21 12.27 -42.29 26.98
N PHE A 22 12.19 -41.96 28.27
CA PHE A 22 11.72 -40.64 28.73
C PHE A 22 12.66 -39.52 28.27
N GLY A 23 13.97 -39.73 28.38
CA GLY A 23 14.98 -38.78 27.88
C GLY A 23 14.89 -38.58 26.36
N TYR A 24 14.65 -39.65 25.61
CA TYR A 24 14.41 -39.58 24.17
C TYR A 24 13.15 -38.75 23.85
N GLN A 25 12.03 -39.02 24.53
CA GLN A 25 10.77 -38.29 24.35
C GLN A 25 10.92 -36.79 24.65
N VAL A 26 11.61 -36.42 25.73
CA VAL A 26 11.91 -35.01 26.06
C VAL A 26 12.73 -34.34 24.97
N THR A 27 13.69 -35.06 24.38
CA THR A 27 14.56 -34.53 23.31
C THR A 27 13.76 -34.28 22.03
N VAL A 28 12.88 -35.22 21.66
CA VAL A 28 11.96 -35.07 20.52
C VAL A 28 11.00 -33.90 20.77
N PHE A 29 10.41 -33.81 21.96
CA PHE A 29 9.51 -32.71 22.33
C PHE A 29 10.20 -31.35 22.24
N LYS A 30 11.44 -31.22 22.75
CA LYS A 30 12.23 -29.99 22.63
C LYS A 30 12.49 -29.59 21.17
N LYS A 31 12.83 -30.56 20.31
CA LYS A 31 13.00 -30.31 18.86
C LYS A 31 11.69 -29.82 18.24
N GLN A 32 10.56 -30.42 18.60
CA GLN A 32 9.26 -30.04 18.05
C GLN A 32 8.82 -28.63 18.50
N VAL A 33 9.12 -28.25 19.74
CA VAL A 33 8.91 -26.88 20.22
C VAL A 33 9.81 -25.88 19.50
N ALA A 34 11.07 -26.23 19.23
CA ALA A 34 11.99 -25.36 18.50
C ALA A 34 11.54 -25.13 17.05
N VAL A 35 11.11 -26.19 16.35
CA VAL A 35 10.56 -26.11 14.99
C VAL A 35 9.30 -25.24 14.96
N ASN A 36 8.36 -25.47 15.88
CA ASN A 36 7.14 -24.65 15.96
C ASN A 36 7.44 -23.17 16.23
N ARG A 37 8.49 -22.84 16.99
CA ARG A 37 8.91 -21.44 17.20
C ARG A 37 9.45 -20.82 15.92
N GLY A 38 10.30 -21.54 15.18
CA GLY A 38 10.80 -21.08 13.88
C GLY A 38 9.67 -20.84 12.87
N THR A 39 8.68 -21.74 12.82
CA THR A 39 7.49 -21.57 11.97
C THR A 39 6.66 -20.34 12.37
N LEU A 40 6.59 -19.98 13.65
CA LEU A 40 5.88 -18.77 14.10
C LEU A 40 6.59 -17.48 13.68
N ASP A 41 7.92 -17.48 13.66
CA ASP A 41 8.70 -16.33 13.21
C ASP A 41 8.58 -16.15 11.68
N GLU A 42 8.65 -17.24 10.91
CA GLU A 42 8.39 -17.23 9.46
C GLU A 42 6.95 -16.81 9.13
N MET A 43 5.96 -17.24 9.94
CA MET A 43 4.56 -16.79 9.79
C MET A 43 4.36 -15.32 10.14
N ARG A 44 5.14 -14.76 11.07
CA ARG A 44 5.12 -13.33 11.37
C ARG A 44 5.67 -12.54 10.19
N GLU A 45 6.86 -12.90 9.71
CA GLU A 45 7.48 -12.24 8.55
C GLU A 45 6.56 -12.30 7.31
N GLY A 46 5.97 -13.46 7.03
CA GLY A 46 5.01 -13.65 5.93
C GLY A 46 3.73 -12.82 6.04
N ARG A 47 3.21 -12.56 7.25
CA ARG A 47 2.08 -11.64 7.47
C ARG A 47 2.48 -10.18 7.27
N THR A 48 3.64 -9.77 7.79
CA THR A 48 4.16 -8.40 7.57
C THR A 48 4.38 -8.07 6.10
N ALA A 49 4.61 -9.04 5.22
CA ALA A 49 4.68 -8.83 3.77
C ALA A 49 3.29 -8.79 3.11
N HIS A 50 2.31 -9.50 3.66
CA HIS A 50 0.93 -9.58 3.14
C HIS A 50 -0.01 -8.46 3.61
N GLU A 51 0.38 -7.67 4.61
CA GLU A 51 -0.46 -6.62 5.24
C GLU A 51 0.14 -5.21 5.07
N ARG A 52 0.98 -4.98 4.05
CA ARG A 52 1.56 -3.65 3.81
C ARG A 52 0.59 -2.73 3.08
N PRO A 53 0.33 -1.52 3.60
CA PRO A 53 -0.36 -0.48 2.83
C PRO A 53 0.53 0.03 1.70
N GLN A 54 -0.10 0.42 0.60
CA GLN A 54 0.58 1.09 -0.51
C GLN A 54 -0.34 2.16 -1.06
N VAL A 55 -0.16 3.39 -0.58
CA VAL A 55 -0.93 4.54 -1.06
C VAL A 55 -0.23 5.14 -2.27
N VAL A 56 -1.01 5.35 -3.33
CA VAL A 56 -0.57 5.99 -4.57
C VAL A 56 -1.52 7.12 -4.93
N VAL A 57 -0.99 8.13 -5.60
CA VAL A 57 -1.78 9.25 -6.15
C VAL A 57 -1.50 9.31 -7.64
N THR A 58 -2.51 9.03 -8.44
CA THR A 58 -2.40 8.89 -9.90
C THR A 58 -3.37 9.84 -10.59
N ALA A 59 -3.18 10.03 -11.90
CA ALA A 59 -4.19 10.66 -12.76
C ALA A 59 -4.86 9.61 -13.64
N GLU A 60 -6.19 9.58 -13.60
CA GLU A 60 -7.03 8.77 -14.47
C GLU A 60 -7.79 9.63 -15.47
N TYR A 61 -8.08 9.05 -16.63
CA TYR A 61 -8.66 9.76 -17.76
C TYR A 61 -10.03 9.20 -18.06
N ARG A 62 -11.06 9.81 -17.48
CA ARG A 62 -12.44 9.38 -17.69
C ARG A 62 -12.96 9.92 -19.02
N HIS A 63 -13.62 9.04 -19.79
CA HIS A 63 -14.18 9.35 -21.12
C HIS A 63 -13.17 10.06 -22.05
N GLY A 64 -11.87 9.76 -21.88
CA GLY A 64 -10.78 10.28 -22.69
C GLY A 64 -10.50 11.78 -22.59
N THR A 65 -11.21 12.53 -21.74
CA THR A 65 -11.13 14.00 -21.72
C THR A 65 -11.12 14.62 -20.34
N VAL A 66 -11.70 13.97 -19.33
CA VAL A 66 -11.69 14.45 -17.94
C VAL A 66 -10.54 13.80 -17.21
N VAL A 67 -9.69 14.60 -16.58
CA VAL A 67 -8.59 14.15 -15.74
C VAL A 67 -9.07 14.14 -14.30
N GLU A 68 -9.06 12.97 -13.67
CA GLU A 68 -9.33 12.76 -12.26
C GLU A 68 -8.01 12.46 -11.53
N VAL A 69 -7.80 13.06 -10.37
CA VAL A 69 -6.73 12.65 -9.45
C VAL A 69 -7.32 11.60 -8.53
N VAL A 70 -6.71 10.42 -8.52
CA VAL A 70 -7.17 9.27 -7.75
C VAL A 70 -6.16 8.95 -6.67
N ILE A 71 -6.63 8.95 -5.42
CA ILE A 71 -5.89 8.42 -4.29
C ILE A 71 -6.36 6.98 -4.10
N ALA A 72 -5.43 6.03 -4.13
CA ALA A 72 -5.75 4.62 -4.00
C ALA A 72 -4.81 3.94 -3.00
N ASN A 73 -5.35 3.05 -2.18
CA ASN A 73 -4.52 2.09 -1.46
C ASN A 73 -4.48 0.78 -2.25
N ILE A 74 -3.46 0.60 -3.08
CA ILE A 74 -3.25 -0.62 -3.87
C ILE A 74 -2.58 -1.74 -3.05
N GLY A 75 -2.21 -1.43 -1.81
CA GLY A 75 -1.65 -2.39 -0.87
C GLY A 75 -2.72 -3.32 -0.31
N ARG A 76 -2.25 -4.34 0.42
CA ARG A 76 -3.13 -5.32 1.08
C ARG A 76 -3.40 -4.98 2.54
N GLY A 77 -2.68 -4.00 3.10
CA GLY A 77 -2.87 -3.49 4.45
C GLY A 77 -3.57 -2.14 4.49
N ASP A 78 -4.19 -1.83 5.63
CA ASP A 78 -4.80 -0.52 5.86
C ASP A 78 -3.74 0.58 6.04
N ALA A 79 -4.01 1.74 5.45
CA ALA A 79 -3.23 2.94 5.66
C ALA A 79 -3.93 3.86 6.67
N LYS A 80 -3.17 4.41 7.61
CA LYS A 80 -3.61 5.41 8.58
C LYS A 80 -2.78 6.67 8.48
N ASN A 81 -3.33 7.78 8.98
CA ASN A 81 -2.63 9.07 9.07
C ASN A 81 -2.02 9.48 7.73
N VAL A 82 -2.79 9.32 6.65
CA VAL A 82 -2.34 9.56 5.28
C VAL A 82 -2.26 11.06 5.04
N THR A 83 -1.10 11.55 4.62
CA THR A 83 -0.85 12.97 4.33
C THR A 83 -0.17 13.12 2.98
N PHE A 84 -0.32 14.30 2.38
CA PHE A 84 0.15 14.58 1.03
C PHE A 84 0.95 15.87 0.98
N GLU A 85 2.04 15.85 0.23
CA GLU A 85 2.84 17.03 -0.08
C GLU A 85 3.01 17.13 -1.59
N PHE A 86 2.73 18.29 -2.16
CA PHE A 86 2.76 18.54 -3.60
C PHE A 86 3.98 19.39 -3.96
N SER A 87 4.70 19.01 -5.01
CA SER A 87 5.84 19.80 -5.51
C SER A 87 5.42 21.16 -6.08
N ALA A 88 4.15 21.31 -6.45
CA ALA A 88 3.53 22.55 -6.91
C ALA A 88 2.01 22.50 -6.66
N PRO A 89 1.31 23.65 -6.54
CA PRO A 89 -0.14 23.66 -6.41
C PRO A 89 -0.83 22.98 -7.58
N MET A 90 -1.82 22.11 -7.30
CA MET A 90 -2.61 21.46 -8.34
C MET A 90 -3.76 22.36 -8.77
N GLU A 91 -3.48 23.30 -9.66
CA GLU A 91 -4.49 24.23 -10.18
C GLU A 91 -5.38 23.61 -11.26
N SER A 92 -6.63 24.05 -11.31
CA SER A 92 -7.55 23.83 -12.42
C SER A 92 -7.71 25.13 -13.23
N SER A 93 -8.21 25.05 -14.46
CA SER A 93 -8.54 26.23 -15.28
C SER A 93 -9.62 27.12 -14.66
N VAL A 94 -10.34 26.64 -13.65
CA VAL A 94 -11.29 27.42 -12.87
C VAL A 94 -10.57 28.12 -11.72
N SER A 95 -9.76 27.41 -10.93
CA SER A 95 -9.04 27.99 -9.77
C SER A 95 -7.92 28.94 -10.19
N PHE A 96 -7.24 28.69 -11.31
CA PHE A 96 -6.13 29.52 -11.79
C PHE A 96 -6.55 30.91 -12.29
N ARG A 97 -7.84 31.13 -12.58
CA ARG A 97 -8.31 32.46 -13.00
C ARG A 97 -8.17 33.44 -11.84
N ARG A 98 -7.54 34.60 -12.10
CA ARG A 98 -7.19 35.62 -11.08
C ARG A 98 -8.33 36.10 -10.17
N ASP A 99 -9.58 35.92 -10.58
CA ASP A 99 -10.78 36.35 -9.83
C ASP A 99 -11.61 35.18 -9.29
N SER A 100 -11.04 33.97 -9.26
CA SER A 100 -11.75 32.77 -8.84
C SER A 100 -11.76 32.62 -7.32
N GLU A 101 -12.94 32.37 -6.73
CA GLU A 101 -13.07 31.93 -5.34
C GLU A 101 -12.76 30.43 -5.17
N VAL A 102 -12.51 29.71 -6.28
CA VAL A 102 -12.24 28.27 -6.26
C VAL A 102 -10.79 28.03 -5.88
N VAL A 103 -10.60 27.28 -4.80
CA VAL A 103 -9.27 26.89 -4.32
C VAL A 103 -8.61 25.85 -5.23
N PRO A 104 -7.27 25.76 -5.25
CA PRO A 104 -6.56 24.70 -5.95
C PRO A 104 -6.97 23.30 -5.45
N LEU A 105 -6.83 22.29 -6.29
CA LEU A 105 -7.18 20.91 -5.94
C LEU A 105 -6.36 20.40 -4.74
N SER A 106 -5.09 20.78 -4.66
CA SER A 106 -4.19 20.43 -3.55
C SER A 106 -4.61 21.03 -2.20
N GLU A 107 -5.48 22.06 -2.20
CA GLU A 107 -6.00 22.72 -1.01
C GLU A 107 -7.35 22.13 -0.54
N LEU A 108 -7.89 21.13 -1.24
CA LEU A 108 -9.09 20.45 -0.81
C LEU A 108 -8.85 19.71 0.52
N PRO A 109 -9.87 19.59 1.40
CA PRO A 109 -9.67 19.08 2.76
C PRO A 109 -8.95 17.74 2.87
N HIS A 110 -9.26 16.77 2.00
CA HIS A 110 -8.63 15.44 2.03
C HIS A 110 -7.17 15.44 1.57
N PHE A 111 -6.73 16.47 0.85
CA PHE A 111 -5.33 16.66 0.48
C PHE A 111 -4.58 17.52 1.51
N ARG A 112 -5.16 18.65 1.90
CA ARG A 112 -4.57 19.59 2.87
C ARG A 112 -4.47 19.03 4.27
N ASP A 113 -5.57 18.46 4.78
CA ASP A 113 -5.65 17.93 6.15
C ASP A 113 -5.27 16.43 6.19
N GLY A 114 -5.17 15.79 5.02
CA GLY A 114 -4.95 14.36 4.88
C GLY A 114 -6.19 13.53 5.20
N MET A 115 -5.97 12.24 5.44
CA MET A 115 -7.03 11.28 5.74
C MET A 115 -6.62 10.36 6.90
N ASN A 116 -7.56 10.14 7.82
CA ASN A 116 -7.30 9.30 8.99
C ASN A 116 -7.11 7.82 8.63
N TYR A 117 -7.74 7.36 7.56
CA TYR A 117 -7.81 5.94 7.22
C TYR A 117 -8.14 5.73 5.74
N LEU A 118 -7.46 4.76 5.11
CA LEU A 118 -7.71 4.30 3.76
C LEU A 118 -7.56 2.77 3.69
N ALA A 119 -8.69 2.07 3.54
CA ALA A 119 -8.74 0.61 3.50
C ALA A 119 -8.04 0.03 2.26
N PRO A 120 -7.58 -1.23 2.29
CA PRO A 120 -7.08 -1.94 1.10
C PRO A 120 -8.08 -1.88 -0.05
N GLY A 121 -7.64 -1.45 -1.22
CA GLY A 121 -8.46 -1.30 -2.42
C GLY A 121 -9.45 -0.12 -2.38
N ALA A 122 -9.44 0.71 -1.35
CA ALA A 122 -10.24 1.93 -1.33
C ALA A 122 -9.63 2.99 -2.25
N GLU A 123 -10.50 3.69 -2.97
CA GLU A 123 -10.16 4.73 -3.93
C GLU A 123 -11.01 5.98 -3.70
N ILE A 124 -10.39 7.14 -3.82
CA ILE A 124 -11.04 8.44 -3.76
C ILE A 124 -10.61 9.22 -5.00
N ALA A 125 -11.58 9.50 -5.88
CA ALA A 125 -11.37 10.24 -7.11
C ALA A 125 -11.87 11.68 -7.00
N THR A 126 -11.04 12.62 -7.39
CA THR A 126 -11.35 14.05 -7.44
C THR A 126 -11.12 14.57 -8.85
N VAL A 127 -12.14 15.18 -9.46
CA VAL A 127 -12.02 15.80 -10.79
C VAL A 127 -11.02 16.95 -10.73
N TRP A 128 -9.99 16.90 -11.58
CA TRP A 128 -9.00 17.96 -11.68
C TRP A 128 -9.41 18.99 -12.72
N ASP A 129 -9.54 18.58 -13.99
CA ASP A 129 -10.01 19.42 -15.09
C ASP A 129 -10.23 18.57 -16.36
N HIS A 130 -10.66 19.20 -17.45
CA HIS A 130 -10.52 18.65 -18.79
C HIS A 130 -9.07 18.74 -19.28
N HIS A 131 -8.59 17.68 -19.92
CA HIS A 131 -7.23 17.59 -20.47
C HIS A 131 -6.88 18.74 -21.40
N ALA A 132 -7.83 19.16 -22.25
CA ALA A 132 -7.68 20.27 -23.18
C ALA A 132 -7.39 21.62 -22.49
N ASN A 133 -7.85 21.81 -21.26
CA ASN A 133 -7.59 23.01 -20.46
C ASN A 133 -6.33 22.82 -19.59
N LEU A 134 -6.12 21.60 -19.09
CA LEU A 134 -5.04 21.30 -18.16
C LEU A 134 -3.66 21.37 -18.81
N VAL A 135 -3.52 20.88 -20.04
CA VAL A 135 -2.25 20.91 -20.79
C VAL A 135 -1.70 22.33 -20.97
N PRO A 136 -2.45 23.31 -21.52
CA PRO A 136 -1.93 24.67 -21.66
C PRO A 136 -1.68 25.32 -20.30
N LEU A 137 -2.53 25.06 -19.30
CA LEU A 137 -2.36 25.57 -17.94
C LEU A 137 -1.02 25.12 -17.32
N LEU A 138 -0.73 23.82 -17.33
CA LEU A 138 0.53 23.30 -16.78
C LEU A 138 1.76 23.88 -17.49
N ARG A 139 1.67 24.14 -18.80
CA ARG A 139 2.73 24.81 -19.55
C ARG A 139 2.89 26.27 -19.13
N GLU A 140 1.80 27.00 -18.94
CA GLU A 140 1.81 28.39 -18.46
C GLU A 140 2.42 28.50 -17.06
N MET A 141 2.12 27.54 -16.18
CA MET A 141 2.70 27.45 -14.84
C MET A 141 4.16 26.95 -14.84
N GLY A 142 4.73 26.57 -15.99
CA GLY A 142 6.09 26.04 -16.08
C GLY A 142 6.27 24.60 -15.56
N LEU A 143 5.18 23.85 -15.35
CA LEU A 143 5.16 22.51 -14.78
C LEU A 143 5.31 21.42 -15.85
N GLN A 144 6.37 21.51 -16.67
CA GLN A 144 6.57 20.61 -17.81
C GLN A 144 6.91 19.16 -17.41
N GLU A 145 7.53 19.00 -16.24
CA GLU A 145 7.87 17.69 -15.66
C GLU A 145 6.69 17.06 -14.89
N GLY A 146 5.56 17.76 -14.78
CA GLY A 146 4.42 17.36 -13.98
C GLY A 146 4.51 17.81 -12.52
N ILE A 147 3.65 17.21 -11.69
CA ILE A 147 3.55 17.50 -10.25
C ILE A 147 3.84 16.22 -9.49
N THR A 148 4.86 16.24 -8.63
CA THR A 148 5.18 15.12 -7.74
C THR A 148 4.37 15.24 -6.46
N VAL A 149 3.69 14.15 -6.11
CA VAL A 149 2.96 13.99 -4.85
C VAL A 149 3.76 13.03 -3.97
N THR A 150 4.13 13.50 -2.80
CA THR A 150 4.72 12.68 -1.74
C THR A 150 3.61 12.30 -0.76
N SER A 151 3.29 11.01 -0.68
CA SER A 151 2.32 10.49 0.28
C SER A 151 3.05 9.89 1.47
N ARG A 152 2.65 10.25 2.69
CA ARG A 152 3.16 9.66 3.94
C ARG A 152 2.01 9.03 4.70
N TYR A 153 2.20 7.81 5.21
CA TYR A 153 1.15 7.05 5.88
C TYR A 153 1.73 5.95 6.77
N GLU A 154 0.89 5.37 7.62
CA GLU A 154 1.27 4.33 8.57
C GLU A 154 0.42 3.06 8.39
N SER A 155 0.99 1.89 8.69
CA SER A 155 0.20 0.66 8.84
C SER A 155 -0.58 0.65 10.16
N LEU A 156 -1.47 -0.32 10.35
CA LEU A 156 -2.14 -0.55 11.64
C LEU A 156 -1.17 -0.81 12.80
N THR A 157 0.03 -1.34 12.51
CA THR A 157 1.06 -1.64 13.50
C THR A 157 1.96 -0.43 13.82
N GLY A 158 1.73 0.72 13.15
CA GLY A 158 2.48 1.96 13.34
C GLY A 158 3.78 2.04 12.54
N GLU A 159 4.01 1.14 11.58
CA GLU A 159 5.14 1.25 10.65
C GLU A 159 4.86 2.38 9.64
N SER A 160 5.78 3.33 9.51
CA SER A 160 5.63 4.46 8.59
C SER A 160 6.14 4.14 7.19
N TYR A 161 5.46 4.69 6.19
CA TYR A 161 5.72 4.51 4.77
C TYR A 161 5.68 5.85 4.05
N GLU A 162 6.42 5.93 2.94
CA GLU A 162 6.45 7.08 2.04
C GLU A 162 6.43 6.58 0.60
N THR A 163 5.64 7.24 -0.25
CA THR A 163 5.63 7.00 -1.70
C THR A 163 5.69 8.31 -2.45
N LEU A 164 6.39 8.30 -3.59
CA LEU A 164 6.48 9.45 -4.49
C LEU A 164 5.89 9.06 -5.85
N TRP A 165 4.97 9.88 -6.34
CA TRP A 165 4.34 9.70 -7.64
C TRP A 165 4.27 11.01 -8.39
N THR A 166 4.80 11.02 -9.61
CA THR A 166 4.73 12.19 -10.49
C THR A 166 3.56 12.05 -11.46
N ILE A 167 2.61 12.97 -11.35
CA ILE A 167 1.49 13.10 -12.25
C ILE A 167 1.87 14.08 -13.36
N ASN A 168 1.92 13.61 -14.60
CA ASN A 168 2.25 14.44 -15.75
C ASN A 168 1.26 14.26 -16.91
N PRO A 169 0.18 15.07 -16.97
CA PRO A 169 -0.79 15.04 -18.06
C PRO A 169 -0.24 15.40 -19.44
N LEU A 170 0.96 16.03 -19.51
CA LEU A 170 1.60 16.41 -20.77
C LEU A 170 2.18 15.20 -21.51
N LEU A 171 2.43 14.09 -20.81
CA LEU A 171 2.90 12.84 -21.43
C LEU A 171 1.79 12.08 -22.16
N ILE A 172 0.51 12.42 -21.93
CA ILE A 172 -0.62 11.74 -22.56
C ILE A 172 -1.07 12.53 -23.80
N PRO A 173 -1.05 11.92 -25.00
CA PRO A 173 -1.53 12.58 -26.20
C PRO A 173 -3.05 12.79 -26.11
N GLY A 174 -3.49 14.04 -26.08
CA GLY A 174 -4.91 14.43 -25.95
C GLY A 174 -5.81 14.00 -27.13
N GLY A 175 -5.24 13.40 -28.17
CA GLY A 175 -5.95 12.94 -29.37
C GLY A 175 -6.46 11.50 -29.34
N LEU A 176 -6.23 10.74 -28.26
CA LEU A 176 -6.63 9.32 -28.22
C LEU A 176 -8.16 9.09 -28.27
N TYR A 177 -8.96 10.12 -28.01
CA TYR A 177 -10.44 10.01 -27.97
C TYR A 177 -11.18 11.24 -28.48
N ALA A 178 -10.61 12.00 -29.42
CA ALA A 178 -11.47 12.86 -30.23
C ALA A 178 -12.38 11.91 -31.04
N PRO A 179 -13.71 11.91 -30.87
CA PRO A 179 -14.56 11.23 -31.83
C PRO A 179 -14.17 11.83 -33.19
N GLN A 180 -13.72 10.99 -34.11
CA GLN A 180 -13.56 11.40 -35.49
C GLN A 180 -14.89 12.06 -35.86
N GLN A 181 -14.87 13.38 -36.04
CA GLN A 181 -15.93 14.03 -36.78
C GLN A 181 -15.80 13.44 -38.18
N MET A 182 -16.48 12.32 -38.43
CA MET A 182 -16.77 11.86 -39.78
C MET A 182 -17.48 13.04 -40.42
N GLY A 183 -16.77 13.65 -41.36
CA GLY A 183 -17.22 14.82 -42.07
C GLY A 183 -18.64 14.60 -42.57
N ALA A 184 -19.52 15.52 -42.18
CA ALA A 184 -20.59 15.91 -43.07
C ALA A 184 -19.90 16.55 -44.29
N THR A 185 -19.70 15.75 -45.32
CA THR A 185 -19.58 16.25 -46.68
C THR A 185 -20.93 16.05 -47.34
N ASP A 186 -21.62 17.18 -47.54
CA ASP A 186 -22.69 17.50 -48.49
C ASP A 186 -23.60 16.38 -49.03
#